data_AF-A0A553I056-F1
#
_entry.id   AF-A0A553I056-F1
#
_cell.length_a   1.000
_cell.length_b   1.000
_cell.length_c   1.000
_cell.angle_alpha   90.00
_cell.angle_beta   90.00
_cell.angle_gamma   90.00
#
_symmetry.space_group_name_H-M   'P 1'
#
loop_
_entity.id
_entity.type
_entity.pdbx_description
1 polymer ?
#
loop_
_entity_poly.entity_id
_entity_poly.type
_entity_poly.pdbx_seq_one_letter_code
_entity_poly.pdbx_strand_id
1 'polypeptide(L)'
;MEDMCTLGILHGTELMDPKRCFGDTEKSSSRPELKDGAKADLRLLNFDLFLVNNHRTFIHRSNRAGDRGCSTNPNGVTGTTYTSQFFSRPTFKIYCDANAPNNPLQSLFVGTFDDCIDACAFYSNYTTGNFPNVTSTTNTTCVGVSYIPDWTNRTTAMSINAPGNCYLKPGPQTAAALTAPQGGGIVHAAILSQSDK
;
A
#
# COMPACT_ATOMS: atom_id res chain seq x y z
N MET A 1 19.29 -13.94 -15.76
CA MET A 1 18.09 -14.50 -15.11
C MET A 1 18.62 -15.66 -14.30
N GLU A 2 19.16 -15.33 -13.13
CA GLU A 2 19.83 -16.26 -12.23
C GLU A 2 19.00 -16.29 -10.96
N ASP A 3 18.27 -17.38 -10.78
CA ASP A 3 17.64 -17.73 -9.51
C ASP A 3 18.74 -18.25 -8.57
N MET A 4 19.26 -17.37 -7.71
CA MET A 4 20.02 -17.80 -6.55
C MET A 4 19.05 -17.98 -5.37
N CYS A 5 18.68 -19.24 -5.13
CA CYS A 5 18.40 -19.71 -3.78
C CYS A 5 19.63 -19.45 -2.91
N THR A 6 19.50 -18.62 -1.88
CA THR A 6 20.51 -18.52 -0.82
C THR A 6 19.80 -18.39 0.53
N LEU A 7 19.81 -19.48 1.29
CA LEU A 7 19.96 -19.61 2.74
C LEU A 7 19.74 -21.11 3.06
N GLY A 8 20.50 -21.82 3.88
CA GLY A 8 21.63 -21.48 4.72
C GLY A 8 22.25 -22.78 5.24
N ILE A 9 23.49 -22.70 5.69
CA ILE A 9 24.21 -23.78 6.37
C ILE A 9 23.87 -23.69 7.87
N LEU A 10 23.51 -24.81 8.52
CA LEU A 10 24.29 -25.40 9.61
C LEU A 10 23.65 -26.68 10.20
N HIS A 11 24.52 -27.69 10.29
CA HIS A 11 24.54 -28.86 11.17
C HIS A 11 23.48 -29.97 10.99
N GLY A 12 23.96 -31.08 10.41
CA GLY A 12 23.31 -32.38 10.50
C GLY A 12 23.73 -33.26 9.33
N THR A 13 24.57 -34.25 9.60
CA THR A 13 25.08 -35.22 8.61
C THR A 13 23.95 -36.01 7.97
N GLU A 14 23.67 -35.77 6.69
CA GLU A 14 23.13 -36.76 5.75
C GLU A 14 23.32 -36.23 4.31
N LEU A 15 24.19 -36.89 3.54
CA LEU A 15 24.41 -36.62 2.12
C LEU A 15 23.18 -37.09 1.33
N MET A 16 22.29 -36.17 0.94
CA MET A 16 21.25 -36.47 -0.04
C MET A 16 21.79 -36.28 -1.46
N ASP A 17 21.67 -37.36 -2.24
CA ASP A 17 22.10 -37.53 -3.62
C ASP A 17 21.23 -36.67 -4.59
N PRO A 18 21.82 -35.80 -5.44
CA PRO A 18 21.08 -34.85 -6.28
C PRO A 18 20.43 -35.45 -7.54
N LYS A 19 20.30 -36.78 -7.65
CA LYS A 19 19.77 -37.44 -8.88
C LYS A 19 18.26 -37.69 -8.94
N ARG A 20 17.43 -37.09 -8.08
CA ARG A 20 15.97 -37.34 -8.07
C ARG A 20 15.07 -36.21 -8.60
N CYS A 21 15.63 -35.28 -9.37
CA CYS A 21 14.85 -34.22 -10.03
C CYS A 21 14.79 -34.37 -11.55
N PHE A 22 14.68 -35.59 -12.09
CA PHE A 22 14.24 -35.78 -13.48
C PHE A 22 13.37 -37.05 -13.56
N GLY A 23 12.08 -36.83 -13.78
CA GLY A 23 11.14 -37.86 -14.17
C GLY A 23 10.43 -37.38 -15.43
N ASP A 24 11.03 -37.66 -16.58
CA ASP A 24 10.39 -37.49 -17.88
C ASP A 24 9.32 -38.57 -18.05
N THR A 25 8.11 -38.18 -18.41
CA THR A 25 7.29 -39.00 -19.32
C THR A 25 6.37 -38.09 -20.12
N GLU A 26 6.76 -37.85 -21.37
CA GLU A 26 5.87 -37.36 -22.41
C GLU A 26 4.70 -38.33 -22.60
N LYS A 27 3.47 -37.81 -22.55
CA LYS A 27 2.36 -38.45 -23.24
C LYS A 27 1.41 -37.40 -23.80
N SER A 28 1.53 -37.22 -25.11
CA SER A 28 0.55 -36.68 -26.05
C SER A 28 -0.89 -36.81 -25.55
N SER A 29 -1.61 -35.70 -25.41
CA SER A 29 -3.07 -35.69 -25.46
C SER A 29 -3.58 -34.38 -26.05
N SER A 30 -4.50 -34.57 -26.99
CA SER A 30 -5.12 -33.65 -27.94
C SER A 30 -5.68 -32.35 -27.36
N ARG A 31 -5.38 -31.24 -28.05
CA ARG A 31 -6.12 -29.97 -28.03
C ARG A 31 -7.58 -30.19 -28.43
N PRO A 32 -8.57 -29.70 -27.66
CA PRO A 32 -9.86 -29.32 -28.21
C PRO A 32 -9.83 -27.86 -28.65
N GLU A 33 -10.23 -27.60 -29.89
CA GLU A 33 -10.67 -26.28 -30.37
C GLU A 33 -11.75 -25.72 -29.44
N LEU A 34 -11.54 -24.52 -28.89
CA LEU A 34 -12.62 -23.76 -28.26
C LEU A 34 -13.34 -22.97 -29.36
N LYS A 35 -14.56 -23.40 -29.66
CA LYS A 35 -15.48 -22.74 -30.59
C LYS A 35 -15.93 -21.39 -30.04
N ASP A 36 -16.00 -20.41 -30.94
CA ASP A 36 -16.63 -19.11 -30.75
C ASP A 36 -18.05 -19.23 -30.17
N GLY A 37 -18.39 -18.31 -29.26
CA GLY A 37 -19.79 -18.03 -28.93
C GLY A 37 -20.10 -17.86 -27.45
N ALA A 38 -19.56 -16.81 -26.83
CA ALA A 38 -20.14 -16.27 -25.59
C ALA A 38 -20.48 -14.78 -25.79
N LYS A 39 -21.76 -14.51 -26.05
CA LYS A 39 -22.35 -13.17 -25.93
C LYS A 39 -22.19 -12.72 -24.48
N ALA A 40 -21.34 -11.75 -24.23
CA ALA A 40 -21.37 -11.00 -22.97
C ALA A 40 -22.62 -10.10 -23.00
N ASP A 41 -23.62 -10.47 -22.22
CA ASP A 41 -24.79 -9.64 -21.91
C ASP A 41 -24.31 -8.49 -21.01
N LEU A 42 -24.00 -7.37 -21.65
CA LEU A 42 -23.54 -6.14 -21.00
C LEU A 42 -24.77 -5.32 -20.56
N ARG A 43 -25.41 -5.74 -19.47
CA ARG A 43 -26.39 -4.91 -18.77
C ARG A 43 -25.84 -4.54 -17.39
N LEU A 44 -25.84 -3.23 -17.14
CA LEU A 44 -25.46 -2.50 -15.93
C LEU A 44 -23.99 -2.11 -15.82
N LEU A 45 -23.61 -1.04 -16.54
CA LEU A 45 -22.89 0.07 -15.91
C LEU A 45 -23.39 1.38 -16.54
N ASN A 46 -24.01 2.22 -15.70
CA ASN A 46 -24.46 3.57 -16.04
C ASN A 46 -23.27 4.41 -16.51
N PHE A 47 -23.19 4.66 -17.81
CA PHE A 47 -22.36 5.70 -18.39
C PHE A 47 -23.19 6.97 -18.50
N ASP A 48 -23.09 7.86 -17.51
CA ASP A 48 -23.45 9.26 -17.73
C ASP A 48 -22.31 9.92 -18.53
N LEU A 49 -22.42 9.80 -19.85
CA LEU A 49 -21.60 10.52 -20.82
C LEU A 49 -22.17 11.94 -20.96
N PHE A 50 -21.68 12.88 -20.15
CA PHE A 50 -21.79 14.29 -20.46
C PHE A 50 -20.53 14.75 -21.20
N LEU A 51 -20.65 14.85 -22.52
CA LEU A 51 -19.71 15.53 -23.40
C LEU A 51 -19.74 17.03 -23.12
N VAL A 52 -18.68 17.57 -22.52
CA VAL A 52 -18.33 19.00 -22.65
C VAL A 52 -16.84 19.12 -22.94
N ASN A 53 -16.53 19.54 -24.16
CA ASN A 53 -15.21 19.95 -24.60
C ASN A 53 -14.71 21.13 -23.75
N ASN A 54 -13.70 20.91 -22.91
CA ASN A 54 -12.69 21.92 -22.63
C ASN A 54 -11.46 21.29 -21.94
N HIS A 55 -10.29 21.58 -22.48
CA HIS A 55 -8.98 21.17 -21.98
C HIS A 55 -8.70 21.82 -20.62
N ARG A 56 -9.26 21.27 -19.54
CA ARG A 56 -8.71 21.36 -18.19
C ARG A 56 -8.42 19.94 -17.77
N THR A 57 -7.21 19.71 -17.25
CA THR A 57 -6.80 18.49 -16.56
C THR A 57 -7.73 18.23 -15.38
N PHE A 58 -8.87 17.61 -15.67
CA PHE A 58 -9.70 16.95 -14.68
C PHE A 58 -8.89 15.73 -14.25
N ILE A 59 -8.24 15.82 -13.10
CA ILE A 59 -7.83 14.62 -12.40
C ILE A 59 -9.13 13.91 -12.06
N HIS A 60 -9.49 12.91 -12.87
CA HIS A 60 -10.59 12.02 -12.58
C HIS A 60 -10.28 11.42 -11.20
N ARG A 61 -11.02 11.87 -10.19
CA ARG A 61 -11.17 11.20 -8.89
C ARG A 61 -11.84 9.86 -9.16
N SER A 62 -11.09 8.93 -9.75
CA SER A 62 -11.53 7.56 -9.93
C SER A 62 -11.81 7.00 -8.54
N ASN A 63 -12.86 6.21 -8.40
CA ASN A 63 -13.15 5.51 -7.15
C ASN A 63 -12.03 4.48 -6.93
N ARG A 64 -10.95 4.89 -6.26
CA ARG A 64 -9.77 4.06 -6.05
C ARG A 64 -10.08 3.11 -4.90
N ALA A 65 -10.27 1.84 -5.25
CA ALA A 65 -10.44 0.79 -4.27
C ALA A 65 -9.32 0.88 -3.21
N GLY A 66 -9.70 0.93 -1.94
CA GLY A 66 -8.76 0.92 -0.82
C GLY A 66 -8.37 2.28 -0.24
N ASP A 67 -8.83 3.42 -0.76
CA ASP A 67 -8.48 4.76 -0.20
C ASP A 67 -9.45 5.29 0.87
N ARG A 68 -10.36 4.42 1.36
CA ARG A 68 -11.46 4.74 2.30
C ARG A 68 -12.45 5.79 1.79
N GLY A 69 -12.58 5.96 0.47
CA GLY A 69 -13.48 6.93 -0.13
C GLY A 69 -12.93 8.36 -0.12
N CYS A 70 -11.63 8.56 0.19
CA CYS A 70 -11.02 9.88 0.14
C CYS A 70 -11.07 10.50 -1.27
N SER A 71 -10.92 9.71 -2.33
CA SER A 71 -11.06 10.21 -3.70
C SER A 71 -12.48 10.70 -3.97
N THR A 72 -13.50 10.04 -3.42
CA THR A 72 -14.92 10.30 -3.71
C THR A 72 -15.54 11.37 -2.80
N ASN A 73 -15.21 11.37 -1.51
CA ASN A 73 -15.77 12.28 -0.51
C ASN A 73 -14.71 12.71 0.52
N PRO A 74 -13.71 13.51 0.11
CA PRO A 74 -12.59 13.89 0.98
C PRO A 74 -13.05 14.65 2.23
N ASN A 75 -14.09 15.49 2.10
CA ASN A 75 -14.62 16.29 3.20
C ASN A 75 -15.39 15.45 4.23
N GLY A 76 -16.10 14.41 3.80
CA GLY A 76 -16.81 13.51 4.70
C GLY A 76 -15.92 12.46 5.37
N VAL A 77 -14.77 12.15 4.78
CA VAL A 77 -13.81 11.17 5.32
C VAL A 77 -12.76 11.84 6.20
N THR A 78 -12.33 13.07 5.87
CA THR A 78 -11.39 13.83 6.70
C THR A 78 -11.97 14.08 8.09
N GLY A 79 -11.16 13.87 9.13
CA GLY A 79 -11.55 13.97 10.53
C GLY A 79 -12.18 12.71 11.11
N THR A 80 -12.54 11.72 10.28
CA THR A 80 -12.92 10.39 10.77
C THR A 80 -11.73 9.66 11.38
N THR A 81 -12.01 8.60 12.12
CA THR A 81 -10.97 7.81 12.79
C THR A 81 -10.94 6.37 12.28
N TYR A 82 -9.75 5.79 12.31
CA TYR A 82 -9.52 4.37 12.15
C TYR A 82 -8.78 3.83 13.38
N THR A 83 -9.30 2.77 13.97
CA THR A 83 -8.67 2.07 15.08
C THR A 83 -8.07 0.77 14.56
N SER A 84 -6.75 0.64 14.65
CA SER A 84 -6.06 -0.59 14.24
C SER A 84 -6.60 -1.78 15.02
N GLN A 85 -6.72 -2.93 14.35
CA GLN A 85 -7.09 -4.19 15.02
C GLN A 85 -5.89 -4.88 15.67
N PHE A 86 -4.68 -4.34 15.50
CA PHE A 86 -3.46 -4.95 15.98
C PHE A 86 -2.91 -4.26 17.24
N PHE A 87 -2.21 -5.04 18.08
CA PHE A 87 -1.44 -4.59 19.25
C PHE A 87 -2.24 -3.73 20.24
N SER A 88 -1.72 -2.56 20.62
CA SER A 88 -2.36 -1.58 21.50
C SER A 88 -3.57 -0.88 20.86
N ARG A 89 -3.97 -1.29 19.65
CA ARG A 89 -5.12 -0.78 18.90
C ARG A 89 -5.09 0.75 18.79
N PRO A 90 -3.97 1.34 18.35
CA PRO A 90 -3.87 2.78 18.21
C PRO A 90 -4.95 3.32 17.28
N THR A 91 -5.50 4.48 17.65
CA THR A 91 -6.52 5.17 16.85
C THR A 91 -5.89 6.33 16.11
N PHE A 92 -6.07 6.35 14.80
CA PHE A 92 -5.57 7.37 13.89
C PHE A 92 -6.72 8.21 13.37
N LYS A 93 -6.49 9.51 13.22
CA LYS A 93 -7.39 10.44 12.56
C LYS A 93 -6.98 10.61 11.11
N ILE A 94 -7.95 10.58 10.22
CA ILE A 94 -7.78 10.51 8.77
C ILE A 94 -7.85 11.89 8.15
N TYR A 95 -7.00 12.15 7.18
CA TYR A 95 -6.92 13.38 6.42
C TYR A 95 -6.75 13.05 4.94
N CYS A 96 -7.81 13.29 4.16
CA CYS A 96 -7.75 13.13 2.71
C CYS A 96 -7.02 14.31 2.08
N ASP A 97 -6.50 14.11 0.87
CA ASP A 97 -5.75 15.13 0.10
C ASP A 97 -4.68 15.86 0.93
N ALA A 98 -3.99 15.12 1.81
CA ALA A 98 -3.04 15.63 2.78
C ALA A 98 -1.83 14.70 2.90
N ASN A 99 -0.66 15.31 3.14
CA ASN A 99 0.60 14.61 3.36
C ASN A 99 1.11 14.91 4.78
N ALA A 100 1.42 13.84 5.52
CA ALA A 100 1.97 13.95 6.87
C ALA A 100 3.42 14.51 6.81
N PRO A 101 3.82 15.40 7.72
CA PRO A 101 5.19 15.93 7.77
C PRO A 101 6.24 14.87 8.11
N ASN A 102 7.52 15.28 8.12
CA ASN A 102 8.70 14.46 8.42
C ASN A 102 9.07 13.41 7.36
N ASN A 103 10.35 13.05 7.32
CA ASN A 103 10.86 12.01 6.45
C ASN A 103 10.36 10.62 6.88
N PRO A 104 10.13 9.70 5.94
CA PRO A 104 9.64 8.37 6.27
C PRO A 104 10.69 7.55 7.04
N LEU A 105 10.21 6.82 8.06
CA LEU A 105 10.92 5.72 8.72
C LEU A 105 11.08 4.53 7.78
N GLN A 106 10.04 4.25 7.00
CA GLN A 106 10.00 3.17 6.03
C GLN A 106 9.01 3.49 4.91
N SER A 107 9.30 2.95 3.72
CA SER A 107 8.40 2.96 2.57
C SER A 107 8.03 1.52 2.21
N LEU A 108 6.74 1.27 1.97
CA LEU A 108 6.16 -0.06 1.77
C LEU A 108 5.19 -0.03 0.58
N PHE A 109 4.94 -1.21 0.00
CA PHE A 109 3.79 -1.43 -0.89
C PHE A 109 2.68 -2.13 -0.14
N VAL A 110 1.49 -1.51 -0.08
CA VAL A 110 0.30 -2.03 0.59
C VAL A 110 -0.93 -1.92 -0.31
N GLY A 111 -1.93 -2.78 -0.08
CA GLY A 111 -3.14 -2.84 -0.91
C GLY A 111 -4.09 -1.67 -0.65
N THR A 112 -4.24 -1.27 0.61
CA THR A 112 -5.21 -0.26 1.02
C THR A 112 -4.61 0.77 1.98
N PHE A 113 -5.35 1.86 2.18
CA PHE A 113 -4.99 2.89 3.16
C PHE A 113 -5.05 2.35 4.59
N ASP A 114 -5.98 1.44 4.89
CA ASP A 114 -6.07 0.78 6.19
C ASP A 114 -4.84 -0.10 6.46
N ASP A 115 -4.39 -0.87 5.47
CA ASP A 115 -3.15 -1.65 5.57
C ASP A 115 -1.94 -0.75 5.85
N CYS A 116 -1.92 0.47 5.30
CA CYS A 116 -0.86 1.44 5.59
C CYS A 116 -0.88 1.88 7.06
N ILE A 117 -2.07 2.15 7.60
CA ILE A 117 -2.24 2.54 9.00
C ILE A 117 -1.87 1.37 9.94
N ASP A 118 -2.30 0.16 9.61
CA ASP A 118 -1.96 -1.05 10.37
C ASP A 118 -0.45 -1.35 10.32
N ALA A 119 0.21 -1.12 9.18
CA ALA A 119 1.66 -1.23 9.08
C ALA A 119 2.38 -0.24 10.03
N CYS A 120 1.85 0.97 10.21
CA CYS A 120 2.37 1.93 11.18
C CYS A 120 2.22 1.43 12.62
N ALA A 121 1.05 0.89 12.97
CA ALA A 121 0.80 0.30 14.28
C ALA A 121 1.74 -0.88 14.57
N PHE A 122 1.94 -1.75 13.57
CA PHE A 122 2.88 -2.87 13.64
C PHE A 122 4.32 -2.41 13.83
N TYR A 123 4.76 -1.45 13.02
CA TYR A 123 6.13 -0.93 13.05
C TYR A 123 6.49 -0.39 14.44
N SER A 124 5.61 0.43 15.01
CA SER A 124 5.82 1.01 16.34
C SER A 124 5.90 -0.05 17.45
N ASN A 125 5.12 -1.13 17.34
CA ASN A 125 5.13 -2.18 18.34
C ASN A 125 6.37 -3.08 18.24
N TYR A 126 6.77 -3.47 17.02
CA TYR A 126 7.85 -4.44 16.83
C TYR A 126 9.24 -3.83 16.75
N THR A 127 9.41 -2.64 16.17
CA THR A 127 10.74 -2.06 15.97
C THR A 127 11.41 -1.77 17.31
N THR A 128 10.66 -1.23 18.27
CA THR A 128 11.18 -0.94 19.62
C THR A 128 11.53 -2.21 20.40
N GLY A 129 10.74 -3.28 20.24
CA GLY A 129 10.94 -4.55 20.97
C GLY A 129 12.04 -5.44 20.38
N ASN A 130 12.15 -5.51 19.05
CA ASN A 130 13.11 -6.39 18.37
C ASN A 130 14.47 -5.72 18.15
N PHE A 131 14.54 -4.38 18.14
CA PHE A 131 15.76 -3.63 17.91
C PHE A 131 16.02 -2.61 19.03
N PRO A 132 16.31 -3.08 20.26
CA PRO A 132 16.41 -2.25 21.45
C PRO A 132 17.53 -1.19 21.39
N ASN A 133 18.55 -1.40 20.55
CA ASN A 133 19.65 -0.44 20.36
C ASN A 133 19.32 0.70 19.40
N VAL A 134 18.15 0.67 18.74
CA VAL A 134 17.71 1.67 17.73
C VAL A 134 16.79 2.73 18.37
N THR A 135 16.37 2.51 19.62
CA THR A 135 15.36 3.31 20.34
C THR A 135 15.96 4.46 21.15
N SER A 136 17.27 4.46 21.42
CA SER A 136 17.90 5.38 22.38
C SER A 136 18.33 6.73 21.78
N THR A 137 18.38 6.87 20.45
CA THR A 137 18.89 8.09 19.79
C THR A 137 18.02 8.64 18.66
N THR A 138 17.03 7.89 18.18
CA THR A 138 16.15 8.30 17.08
C THR A 138 14.70 7.95 17.39
N ASN A 139 13.78 8.90 17.19
CA ASN A 139 12.34 8.68 17.32
C ASN A 139 11.86 7.71 16.22
N THR A 140 11.89 6.41 16.51
CA THR A 140 11.49 5.33 15.60
C THR A 140 10.02 4.93 15.79
N THR A 141 9.23 5.68 16.55
CA THR A 141 7.80 5.38 16.65
C THR A 141 7.08 5.97 15.45
N CYS A 142 6.42 5.12 14.67
CA CYS A 142 5.49 5.56 13.65
C CYS A 142 4.23 6.13 14.31
N VAL A 143 3.95 7.40 14.05
CA VAL A 143 2.78 8.11 14.58
C VAL A 143 1.98 8.79 13.47
N GLY A 144 2.36 8.59 12.21
CA GLY A 144 1.57 9.01 11.07
C GLY A 144 1.99 8.28 9.81
N VAL A 145 1.13 8.36 8.80
CA VAL A 145 1.37 7.75 7.49
C VAL A 145 1.06 8.72 6.35
N SER A 146 1.63 8.45 5.19
CA SER A 146 1.17 9.03 3.93
C SER A 146 0.97 7.92 2.90
N TYR A 147 -0.21 7.87 2.29
CA TYR A 147 -0.65 6.82 1.40
C TYR A 147 -0.99 7.41 0.03
N ILE A 148 -0.49 6.77 -1.02
CA ILE A 148 -0.62 7.23 -2.40
C ILE A 148 -1.39 6.15 -3.19
N PRO A 149 -2.72 6.26 -3.29
CA PRO A 149 -3.54 5.19 -3.88
C PRO A 149 -3.20 4.93 -5.34
N ASP A 150 -2.73 5.93 -6.10
CA ASP A 150 -2.23 5.76 -7.47
C ASP A 150 -1.16 4.68 -7.59
N TRP A 151 -0.31 4.55 -6.58
CA TRP A 151 0.86 3.69 -6.63
C TRP A 151 0.56 2.27 -6.13
N THR A 152 -0.70 1.95 -5.81
CA THR A 152 -1.18 0.56 -5.73
C THR A 152 -1.13 -0.12 -7.10
N ASN A 153 -1.33 0.64 -8.18
CA ASN A 153 -1.21 0.14 -9.53
C ASN A 153 0.27 -0.03 -9.88
N ARG A 154 0.72 -1.28 -10.03
CA ARG A 154 2.11 -1.62 -10.30
C ARG A 154 2.67 -0.91 -11.54
N THR A 155 1.92 -0.85 -12.63
CA THR A 155 2.37 -0.19 -13.87
C THR A 155 2.63 1.30 -13.64
N THR A 156 1.75 1.96 -12.88
CA THR A 156 1.90 3.37 -12.50
C THR A 156 3.09 3.58 -11.55
N ALA A 157 3.24 2.73 -10.55
CA ALA A 157 4.38 2.78 -9.63
C ALA A 157 5.72 2.59 -10.36
N MET A 158 5.79 1.64 -11.31
CA MET A 158 7.00 1.36 -12.09
C MET A 158 7.38 2.50 -13.02
N SER A 159 6.41 3.18 -13.65
CA SER A 159 6.71 4.24 -14.63
C SER A 159 7.41 5.46 -14.00
N ILE A 160 7.24 5.66 -12.70
CA ILE A 160 7.88 6.74 -11.93
C ILE A 160 8.94 6.23 -10.94
N ASN A 161 9.25 4.93 -10.97
CA ASN A 161 10.16 4.28 -10.02
C ASN A 161 9.79 4.57 -8.54
N ALA A 162 8.50 4.45 -8.22
CA ALA A 162 7.99 4.72 -6.86
C ALA A 162 8.63 3.77 -5.85
N PRO A 163 9.15 4.27 -4.71
CA PRO A 163 9.79 3.43 -3.68
C PRO A 163 8.77 2.75 -2.74
N GLY A 164 7.48 2.91 -3.00
CA GLY A 164 6.38 2.41 -2.18
C GLY A 164 5.21 3.40 -2.20
N ASN A 165 4.03 2.92 -1.85
CA ASN A 165 2.80 3.71 -1.81
C ASN A 165 2.33 4.03 -0.38
N CYS A 166 3.02 3.50 0.64
CA CYS A 166 2.77 3.76 2.03
C CYS A 166 4.06 4.20 2.74
N TYR A 167 4.03 5.39 3.31
CA TYR A 167 5.15 6.00 4.01
C TYR A 167 4.84 6.07 5.49
N LEU A 168 5.59 5.32 6.30
CA LEU A 168 5.50 5.34 7.76
C LEU A 168 6.32 6.51 8.29
N LYS A 169 5.75 7.38 9.13
CA LYS A 169 6.37 8.65 9.51
C LYS A 169 6.49 8.83 11.03
N PRO A 170 7.61 9.40 11.50
CA PRO A 170 7.87 9.58 12.93
C PRO A 170 7.17 10.82 13.48
N GLY A 171 7.18 10.94 14.80
CA GLY A 171 6.61 12.09 15.49
C GLY A 171 7.58 13.28 15.58
N PRO A 172 7.06 14.48 15.90
CA PRO A 172 5.64 14.79 16.10
C PRO A 172 4.85 14.90 14.78
N GLN A 173 3.55 14.60 14.83
CA GLN A 173 2.61 14.69 13.71
C GLN A 173 1.36 15.43 14.18
N THR A 174 1.04 16.57 13.59
CA THR A 174 -0.14 17.38 13.94
C THR A 174 -0.93 17.75 12.70
N ALA A 175 -2.25 17.95 12.83
CA ALA A 175 -3.08 18.41 11.72
C ALA A 175 -2.59 19.73 11.10
N ALA A 176 -2.09 20.64 11.94
CA ALA A 176 -1.60 21.94 11.50
C ALA A 176 -0.32 21.85 10.64
N ALA A 177 0.45 20.77 10.78
CA ALA A 177 1.68 20.55 10.01
C ALA A 177 1.46 19.73 8.73
N LEU A 178 0.22 19.32 8.43
CA LEU A 178 -0.11 18.64 7.19
C LEU A 178 0.11 19.58 6.00
N THR A 179 0.64 19.01 4.93
CA THR A 179 0.90 19.74 3.68
C THR A 179 -0.01 19.23 2.57
N ALA A 180 -0.34 20.11 1.63
CA ALA A 180 -0.98 19.68 0.40
C ALA A 180 0.00 18.80 -0.42
N PRO A 181 -0.50 17.78 -1.14
CA PRO A 181 0.32 16.98 -2.04
C PRO A 181 1.01 17.86 -3.08
N GLN A 182 2.33 17.75 -3.21
CA GLN A 182 3.06 18.46 -4.25
C GLN A 182 2.85 17.75 -5.61
N GLY A 183 2.56 18.51 -6.67
CA GLY A 183 2.49 17.97 -8.04
C GLY A 183 1.14 17.35 -8.45
N GLY A 184 0.05 17.63 -7.72
CA GLY A 184 -1.31 17.21 -8.11
C GLY A 184 -1.63 15.73 -7.87
N GLY A 185 -0.75 15.00 -7.18
CA GLY A 185 -0.95 13.61 -6.81
C GLY A 185 -1.99 13.41 -5.70
N ILE A 186 -2.73 12.31 -5.85
CA ILE A 186 -3.45 11.53 -4.82
C ILE A 186 -2.68 11.26 -3.51
N VAL A 187 -2.73 12.04 -2.42
CA VAL A 187 -2.09 11.62 -1.14
C VAL A 187 -3.05 11.74 0.05
N HIS A 188 -3.04 10.74 0.91
CA HIS A 188 -3.85 10.69 2.13
C HIS A 188 -2.97 10.46 3.35
N ALA A 189 -3.26 11.17 4.43
CA ALA A 189 -2.53 11.06 5.68
C ALA A 189 -3.43 10.48 6.77
N ALA A 190 -2.83 9.74 7.69
CA ALA A 190 -3.46 9.45 8.96
C ALA A 190 -2.43 9.70 10.07
N ILE A 191 -2.84 10.34 11.15
CA ILE A 191 -1.97 10.67 12.29
C ILE A 191 -2.55 10.07 13.56
N LEU A 192 -1.70 9.62 14.46
CA LEU A 192 -2.10 9.05 15.73
C LEU A 192 -2.88 10.10 16.53
N SER A 193 -4.08 9.77 17.02
CA SER A 193 -5.00 10.74 17.62
C SER A 193 -4.45 11.40 18.89
N GLN A 194 -3.52 10.75 19.59
CA GLN A 194 -2.84 11.32 20.76
C GLN A 194 -1.72 12.30 20.39
N SER A 195 -1.23 12.25 19.15
CA SER A 195 -0.20 13.14 18.61
C SER A 195 -0.77 14.43 18.01
N ASP A 196 -2.09 14.49 17.77
CA ASP A 196 -2.80 15.64 17.17
C ASP A 196 -3.04 16.81 18.15
N LYS A 197 -2.13 17.03 19.11
CA LYS A 197 -2.21 18.08 20.13
C LYS A 197 -1.16 19.15 19.93
#